data_AF-A0A6G0VKA5-F1
#
_entry.id   AF-A0A6G0VKA5-F1
#
_cell.length_a   1.000
_cell.length_b   1.000
_cell.length_c   1.000
_cell.angle_alpha   90.00
_cell.angle_beta   90.00
_cell.angle_gamma   90.00
#
_symmetry.space_group_name_H-M   'P 1'
#
loop_
_entity.id
_entity.type
_entity.pdbx_description
1 polymer ?
#
loop_
_entity_poly.entity_id
_entity_poly.type
_entity_poly.pdbx_seq_one_letter_code
_entity_poly.pdbx_strand_id
1 'polypeptide(L)'
;MDLITSYGVPKYFCSDRGTHFKNKEINYACKKLGISQIFFSAYHPQTQGMTELMNKIICNSLSYYVNENQKDWSLYYKIIIFVYNTSPSSRLKVSPFYLLHGLSQPIDNKLTTEDELFDFSKALKQLQKI
;
A
#
# COMPACT_ATOMS: atom_id res chain seq x y z
N MET A 1 -2.74 -5.19 14.85
CA MET A 1 -1.77 -4.65 15.84
C MET A 1 -0.37 -4.50 15.22
N ASP A 2 -0.10 -5.20 14.13
CA ASP A 2 1.24 -5.33 13.55
C ASP A 2 1.84 -4.02 13.02
N LEU A 3 1.00 -3.09 12.53
CA LEU A 3 1.48 -1.79 12.05
C LEU A 3 2.10 -0.94 13.18
N ILE A 4 1.39 -0.81 14.31
CA ILE A 4 1.84 0.04 15.43
C ILE A 4 3.07 -0.57 16.10
N THR A 5 3.13 -1.89 16.21
CA THR A 5 4.26 -2.60 16.81
C THR A 5 5.51 -2.60 15.91
N SER A 6 5.33 -2.58 14.58
CA SER A 6 6.46 -2.58 13.63
C SER A 6 6.98 -1.17 13.30
N TYR A 7 6.10 -0.17 13.22
CA TYR A 7 6.44 1.18 12.73
C TYR A 7 6.20 2.30 13.76
N GLY A 8 5.65 1.96 14.92
CA GLY A 8 5.31 2.92 15.96
C GLY A 8 3.91 3.54 15.80
N VAL A 9 3.58 4.42 16.74
CA VAL A 9 2.28 5.08 16.80
C VAL A 9 2.26 6.30 15.88
N PRO A 10 1.34 6.39 14.90
CA PRO A 10 1.24 7.55 14.02
C PRO A 10 0.69 8.77 14.77
N LYS A 11 1.16 9.96 14.41
CA LYS A 11 0.65 11.22 15.00
C LYS A 11 -0.79 11.51 14.59
N TYR A 12 -1.14 11.20 13.34
CA TYR A 12 -2.46 11.45 12.75
C TYR A 12 -3.02 10.17 12.14
N PHE A 13 -4.30 9.91 12.39
CA PHE A 13 -5.04 8.85 11.71
C PHE A 13 -6.13 9.47 10.85
N CYS A 14 -5.89 9.47 9.55
CA CYS A 14 -6.75 10.11 8.57
C CYS A 14 -7.64 9.07 7.89
N SER A 15 -8.95 9.25 7.93
CA SER A 15 -9.91 8.34 7.31
C SER A 15 -11.12 9.07 6.73
N ASP A 16 -11.94 8.36 5.96
CA ASP A 16 -13.29 8.80 5.65
C ASP A 16 -14.22 8.70 6.89
N ARG A 17 -15.47 9.13 6.71
CA ARG A 17 -16.51 9.10 7.76
C ARG A 17 -17.27 7.78 7.84
N GLY A 18 -16.73 6.71 7.25
CA GLY A 18 -17.29 5.37 7.34
C GLY A 18 -17.43 4.93 8.80
N THR A 19 -18.52 4.24 9.12
CA THR A 19 -18.84 3.78 10.48
C THR A 19 -17.76 2.86 11.05
N HIS A 20 -17.02 2.14 10.19
CA HIS A 20 -15.89 1.31 10.58
C HIS A 20 -14.71 2.11 11.16
N PHE A 21 -14.52 3.36 10.74
CA PHE A 21 -13.47 4.24 11.27
C PHE A 21 -14.00 5.20 12.34
N LYS A 22 -15.27 5.59 12.23
CA LYS A 22 -15.96 6.46 13.19
C LYS A 22 -16.80 5.64 14.18
N ASN A 23 -16.13 4.82 15.00
CA ASN A 23 -16.77 4.08 16.08
C ASN A 23 -16.11 4.39 17.45
N LYS A 24 -16.72 3.88 18.52
CA LYS A 24 -16.29 4.18 19.90
C LYS A 24 -14.96 3.51 20.23
N GLU A 25 -14.74 2.32 19.68
CA GLU A 25 -13.58 1.46 19.90
C GLU A 25 -12.30 2.08 19.31
N ILE A 26 -12.37 2.53 18.05
CA ILE A 26 -11.29 3.24 17.36
C ILE A 26 -11.04 4.58 18.05
N ASN A 27 -12.08 5.34 18.41
CA ASN A 27 -11.90 6.60 19.11
C ASN A 27 -11.18 6.41 20.46
N TYR A 28 -11.56 5.36 21.20
CA TYR A 28 -10.91 4.99 22.46
C TYR A 28 -9.44 4.61 22.25
N ALA A 29 -9.15 3.75 21.28
CA ALA A 29 -7.79 3.33 20.95
C ALA A 29 -6.92 4.53 20.52
N CYS A 30 -7.42 5.41 19.64
CA CYS A 30 -6.71 6.61 19.22
C CYS A 30 -6.40 7.53 20.41
N LYS A 31 -7.37 7.76 21.30
CA LYS A 31 -7.14 8.57 22.51
C LYS A 31 -6.09 7.96 23.44
N LYS A 32 -6.14 6.65 23.67
CA LYS A 32 -5.16 5.95 24.51
C LYS A 32 -3.75 5.99 23.95
N LEU A 33 -3.62 5.95 22.63
CA LEU A 33 -2.35 5.99 21.92
C LEU A 33 -1.88 7.43 21.60
N GLY A 34 -2.67 8.47 21.92
CA GLY A 34 -2.33 9.86 21.59
C GLY A 34 -2.42 10.20 20.10
N ILE A 35 -3.18 9.41 19.33
CA ILE A 35 -3.37 9.59 17.89
C ILE A 35 -4.47 10.62 17.64
N SER A 36 -4.18 11.64 16.83
CA SER A 36 -5.19 12.63 16.41
C SER A 36 -5.98 12.10 15.20
N GLN A 37 -7.25 11.79 15.39
CA GLN A 37 -8.12 11.30 14.31
C GLN A 37 -8.64 12.46 13.44
N ILE A 38 -8.40 12.38 12.14
CA ILE A 38 -8.83 13.37 11.14
C ILE A 38 -9.80 12.71 10.18
N PHE A 39 -10.99 13.28 10.03
CA PHE A 39 -12.01 12.79 9.12
C PHE A 39 -12.17 13.73 7.93
N PHE A 40 -11.94 13.22 6.72
CA PHE A 40 -12.21 14.00 5.51
C PHE A 40 -13.72 14.15 5.27
N SER A 41 -14.13 15.28 4.68
CA SER A 41 -15.46 15.39 4.08
C SER A 41 -15.56 14.45 2.89
N ALA A 42 -16.78 14.05 2.51
CA ALA A 42 -16.99 13.36 1.24
C ALA A 42 -16.36 14.20 0.12
N TYR A 43 -15.56 13.54 -0.74
CA TYR A 43 -14.76 14.15 -1.80
C TYR A 43 -13.73 15.18 -1.33
N HIS A 44 -12.61 14.71 -0.76
CA HIS A 44 -11.40 15.54 -0.59
C HIS A 44 -10.25 15.00 -1.47
N PRO A 45 -10.27 15.28 -2.79
CA PRO A 45 -9.42 14.61 -3.78
C PRO A 45 -7.92 14.81 -3.58
N GLN A 46 -7.48 15.89 -2.91
CA GLN A 46 -6.05 16.15 -2.66
C GLN A 46 -5.43 15.15 -1.68
N THR A 47 -6.16 14.71 -0.66
CA THR A 47 -5.63 13.82 0.38
C THR A 47 -6.05 12.37 0.16
N GLN A 48 -7.23 12.14 -0.43
CA GLN A 48 -7.68 10.80 -0.80
C GLN A 48 -7.02 10.29 -2.08
N GLY A 49 -6.54 11.17 -2.97
CA GLY A 49 -6.01 10.78 -4.26
C GLY A 49 -4.81 9.81 -4.21
N MET A 50 -3.92 9.92 -3.22
CA MET A 50 -2.81 8.97 -3.08
C MET A 50 -3.27 7.60 -2.59
N THR A 51 -4.19 7.56 -1.62
CA THR A 51 -4.80 6.31 -1.14
C THR A 51 -5.63 5.65 -2.24
N GLU A 52 -6.40 6.42 -2.98
CA GLU A 52 -7.18 5.96 -4.13
C GLU A 52 -6.29 5.42 -5.25
N LEU A 53 -5.20 6.13 -5.57
CA LEU A 53 -4.22 5.67 -6.56
C LEU A 53 -3.57 4.36 -6.13
N MET A 54 -3.11 4.28 -4.87
CA MET A 54 -2.54 3.05 -4.31
C MET A 54 -3.54 1.90 -4.39
N ASN A 55 -4.77 2.11 -3.93
CA ASN A 55 -5.82 1.10 -3.98
C ASN A 55 -6.10 0.66 -5.43
N LYS A 56 -6.16 1.60 -6.37
CA LYS A 56 -6.33 1.30 -7.80
C LYS A 56 -5.19 0.45 -8.35
N ILE A 57 -3.94 0.77 -8.01
CA ILE A 57 -2.77 -0.02 -8.44
C ILE A 57 -2.84 -1.44 -7.88
N ILE A 58 -3.14 -1.59 -6.60
CA ILE A 58 -3.23 -2.91 -5.94
C ILE A 58 -4.38 -3.72 -6.51
N CYS A 59 -5.58 -3.15 -6.63
CA CYS A 59 -6.76 -3.82 -7.18
C CYS A 59 -6.57 -4.21 -8.65
N ASN A 60 -6.00 -3.32 -9.46
CA ASN A 60 -5.68 -3.63 -10.85
C ASN A 60 -4.65 -4.76 -10.91
N SER A 61 -3.59 -4.70 -10.11
CA SER A 61 -2.58 -5.76 -10.05
C SER A 61 -3.21 -7.09 -9.67
N LEU A 62 -4.06 -7.12 -8.63
CA LEU A 62 -4.79 -8.32 -8.22
C LEU A 62 -5.65 -8.87 -9.36
N SER A 63 -6.35 -8.02 -10.11
CA SER A 63 -7.23 -8.44 -11.21
C SER A 63 -6.52 -9.25 -12.31
N TYR A 64 -5.20 -9.11 -12.46
CA TYR A 64 -4.42 -9.88 -13.44
C TYR A 64 -4.05 -11.30 -12.96
N TYR A 65 -4.05 -11.57 -11.65
CA TYR A 65 -3.61 -12.86 -11.08
C TYR A 65 -4.71 -13.68 -10.45
N VAL A 66 -5.76 -13.00 -10.02
CA VAL A 66 -6.91 -13.61 -9.37
C VAL A 66 -7.72 -14.37 -10.42
N ASN A 67 -8.08 -15.61 -10.10
CA ASN A 67 -8.93 -16.43 -10.96
C ASN A 67 -10.32 -15.79 -11.15
N GLU A 68 -11.08 -16.21 -12.17
CA GLU A 68 -12.41 -15.65 -12.49
C GLU A 68 -13.37 -15.64 -11.29
N ASN A 69 -13.24 -16.61 -10.38
CA ASN A 69 -14.06 -16.74 -9.18
C ASN A 69 -13.65 -15.82 -8.01
N GLN A 70 -12.55 -15.09 -8.12
CA GLN A 70 -12.03 -14.13 -7.14
C GLN A 70 -11.81 -14.64 -5.71
N LYS A 71 -11.57 -15.95 -5.53
CA LYS A 71 -11.40 -16.56 -4.19
C LYS A 71 -9.94 -16.68 -3.73
N ASP A 72 -9.00 -16.48 -4.64
CA ASP A 72 -7.56 -16.72 -4.46
C ASP A 72 -6.75 -15.43 -4.31
N TRP A 73 -7.40 -14.26 -4.24
CA TRP A 73 -6.73 -12.97 -4.02
C TRP A 73 -5.87 -12.94 -2.74
N SER A 74 -6.27 -13.71 -1.73
CA SER A 74 -5.54 -13.85 -0.46
C SER A 74 -4.19 -14.53 -0.61
N LEU A 75 -3.95 -15.26 -1.71
CA LEU A 75 -2.65 -15.86 -2.01
C LEU A 75 -1.69 -14.83 -2.62
N TYR A 76 -2.22 -13.89 -3.42
CA TYR A 76 -1.39 -12.96 -4.21
C TYR A 76 -1.18 -11.60 -3.55
N TYR A 77 -2.06 -11.16 -2.63
CA TYR A 77 -1.99 -9.79 -2.09
C TYR A 77 -0.64 -9.48 -1.42
N LYS A 78 -0.04 -10.44 -0.71
CA LYS A 78 1.26 -10.23 -0.05
C LYS A 78 2.37 -9.96 -1.06
N ILE A 79 2.38 -10.70 -2.17
CA ILE A 79 3.39 -10.56 -3.22
C ILE A 79 3.18 -9.23 -3.95
N ILE A 80 1.92 -8.86 -4.24
CA ILE A 80 1.60 -7.58 -4.89
C ILE A 80 1.98 -6.39 -4.01
N ILE A 81 1.69 -6.44 -2.71
CA ILE A 81 2.10 -5.39 -1.76
C ILE A 81 3.63 -5.30 -1.67
N PHE A 82 4.31 -6.44 -1.63
CA PHE A 82 5.77 -6.47 -1.66
C PHE A 82 6.30 -5.75 -2.90
N VAL A 83 5.85 -6.16 -4.09
CA VAL A 83 6.24 -5.55 -5.36
C VAL A 83 5.92 -4.06 -5.39
N TYR A 84 4.75 -3.64 -4.90
CA TYR A 84 4.39 -2.22 -4.83
C TYR A 84 5.34 -1.42 -3.93
N ASN A 85 5.63 -1.92 -2.72
CA ASN A 85 6.53 -1.26 -1.78
C ASN A 85 7.97 -1.21 -2.29
N THR A 86 8.35 -2.16 -3.15
CA THR A 86 9.69 -2.29 -3.67
C THR A 86 9.88 -1.55 -5.00
N SER A 87 8.82 -1.27 -5.74
CA SER A 87 8.95 -0.63 -7.05
C SER A 87 9.03 0.89 -6.94
N PRO A 88 9.92 1.55 -7.70
CA PRO A 88 9.93 3.00 -7.77
C PRO A 88 8.64 3.51 -8.41
N SER A 89 8.01 4.50 -7.78
CA SER A 89 6.85 5.17 -8.37
C SER A 89 7.28 5.98 -9.60
N SER A 90 6.46 6.00 -10.65
CA SER A 90 6.71 6.84 -11.83
C SER A 90 6.85 8.33 -11.49
N ARG A 91 6.16 8.80 -10.45
CA ARG A 91 6.16 10.20 -10.01
C ARG A 91 7.33 10.54 -9.10
N LEU A 92 7.62 9.69 -8.11
CA LEU A 92 8.62 9.96 -7.09
C LEU A 92 10.01 9.41 -7.47
N LYS A 93 10.07 8.50 -8.44
CA LYS A 93 11.27 7.76 -8.88
C LYS A 93 12.00 6.99 -7.76
N VAL A 94 11.42 6.97 -6.56
CA VAL A 94 11.85 6.21 -5.40
C VAL A 94 10.73 5.27 -4.96
N SER A 95 11.10 4.18 -4.31
CA SER A 95 10.17 3.19 -3.79
C SER A 95 9.71 3.54 -2.38
N PRO A 96 8.47 3.14 -1.98
CA PRO A 96 8.01 3.29 -0.61
C PRO A 96 8.96 2.68 0.43
N PHE A 97 9.57 1.52 0.13
CA PHE A 97 10.55 0.88 1.01
C PHE A 97 11.78 1.76 1.24
N TYR A 98 12.32 2.36 0.18
CA TYR A 98 13.46 3.27 0.30
C TYR A 98 13.09 4.50 1.15
N LEU A 99 11.90 5.07 0.94
CA LEU A 99 11.42 6.21 1.73
C LEU A 99 11.27 5.89 3.23
N LEU A 100 10.88 4.66 3.56
CA LEU A 100 10.63 4.27 4.95
C LEU A 100 11.89 3.83 5.69
N HIS A 101 12.82 3.15 5.02
CA HIS A 101 13.99 2.55 5.66
C HIS A 101 15.33 3.20 5.29
N GLY A 102 15.38 4.01 4.23
CA GLY A 102 16.63 4.57 3.70
C GLY A 102 17.57 3.55 3.06
N LEU A 103 17.09 2.32 2.83
CA LEU A 103 17.87 1.22 2.27
C LEU A 103 17.50 1.02 0.80
N SER A 104 18.52 0.91 -0.06
CA SER A 104 18.35 0.38 -1.41
C SER A 104 18.01 -1.10 -1.32
N GLN A 105 17.04 -1.54 -2.10
CA GLN A 105 16.56 -2.91 -1.98
C GLN A 105 17.56 -3.91 -2.54
N PRO A 106 17.55 -5.15 -2.04
CA PRO A 106 18.32 -6.25 -2.60
C PRO A 106 17.67 -6.88 -3.84
N ILE A 107 16.61 -6.28 -4.39
CA ILE A 107 15.95 -6.80 -5.59
C ILE A 107 16.76 -6.36 -6.81
N ASP A 108 17.25 -7.33 -7.57
CA ASP A 108 18.07 -7.14 -8.76
C ASP A 108 17.44 -6.05 -9.67
N ASN A 109 18.17 -4.96 -9.91
CA ASN A 109 17.78 -3.81 -10.78
C ASN A 109 17.34 -4.22 -12.20
N LYS A 110 17.47 -5.50 -12.58
CA LYS A 110 16.97 -6.10 -13.82
C LYS A 110 15.43 -6.10 -13.92
N LEU A 111 14.73 -5.85 -12.82
CA LEU A 111 13.26 -5.70 -12.78
C LEU A 111 12.78 -4.27 -13.05
N THR A 112 13.66 -3.29 -12.89
CA THR A 112 13.42 -1.89 -13.19
C THR A 112 14.22 -1.52 -14.43
N THR A 113 13.64 -1.75 -15.61
CA THR A 113 14.13 -1.13 -16.84
C THR A 113 13.96 0.38 -16.71
N GLU A 114 15.05 1.12 -16.84
CA GLU A 114 15.16 2.55 -16.50
C GLU A 114 14.21 3.47 -17.29
N ASP A 115 13.58 2.98 -18.37
CA ASP A 115 12.76 3.81 -19.26
C ASP A 115 11.37 3.25 -19.62
N GLU A 116 10.95 2.12 -19.07
CA GLU A 116 9.61 1.56 -19.36
C GLU A 116 8.75 1.42 -18.10
N LEU A 117 7.46 1.71 -18.27
CA LEU A 117 6.41 1.52 -17.27
C LEU A 117 6.63 0.17 -16.56
N PHE A 118 6.94 0.21 -15.26
CA PHE A 118 7.23 -0.98 -14.48
C PHE A 118 6.15 -2.05 -14.68
N ASP A 119 6.54 -3.14 -15.34
CA ASP A 119 5.62 -4.22 -15.69
C ASP A 119 5.49 -5.20 -14.51
N PHE A 120 4.44 -4.97 -13.72
CA PHE A 120 4.05 -5.86 -12.62
C PHE A 120 3.86 -7.33 -13.09
N SER A 121 3.53 -7.57 -14.36
CA SER A 121 3.43 -8.91 -14.97
C SER A 121 4.77 -9.65 -14.96
N LYS A 122 5.84 -8.93 -15.32
CA LYS A 122 7.19 -9.47 -15.44
C LYS A 122 7.82 -9.74 -14.07
N ALA A 123 7.62 -8.82 -13.12
CA ALA A 123 8.15 -8.94 -11.77
C ALA A 123 7.58 -10.15 -11.00
N LEU A 124 6.27 -10.37 -11.11
CA LEU A 124 5.60 -11.47 -10.41
C LEU A 124 5.93 -12.85 -11.01
N LYS A 125 6.10 -12.95 -12.34
CA LYS A 125 6.55 -14.19 -13.00
C LYS A 125 7.96 -14.63 -12.59
N GLN A 126 8.83 -13.70 -12.21
CA GLN A 126 10.18 -14.03 -11.72
C GLN A 126 10.20 -14.43 -10.25
N LEU A 127 9.35 -13.82 -9.41
CA LEU A 127 9.23 -14.21 -7.99
C LEU A 127 8.57 -15.58 -7.79
N GLN A 128 7.73 -16.03 -8.73
CA GLN A 128 7.14 -17.38 -8.71
C GLN A 128 8.09 -18.50 -9.16
N LYS A 129 9.30 -18.19 -9.62
CA LYS A 129 10.31 -19.16 -10.09
C LYS A 129 11.39 -19.50 -9.04
N ILE A 130 11.34 -18.86 -7.87
CA ILE A 130 12.19 -19.13 -6.71
C ILE A 130 11.43 -20.07 -5.77
#